data_AF-A0A956VXI2-F1
#
_entry.id   AF-A0A956VXI2-F1
#
_cell.length_a   1.000
_cell.length_b   1.000
_cell.length_c   1.000
_cell.angle_alpha   90.00
_cell.angle_beta   90.00
_cell.angle_gamma   90.00
#
_symmetry.space_group_name_H-M   'P 1'
#
loop_
_entity.id
_entity.type
_entity.pdbx_description
1 polymer ?
#
loop_
_entity_poly.entity_id
_entity_poly.type
_entity_poly.pdbx_seq_one_letter_code
_entity_poly.pdbx_strand_id
1 'polypeptide(L)'
;MATRHRRAGRVTDHLLAIAAAGGAVGALLVAVEAGLDRLGIGLAPANSGGVPHGAVMVGGFVGTLVALERARASDQPLASLVPFASAAGAAFLILGWPAAGQLLQVLAAAGLALLMWSFWRLQPQLPLALVAAGAIVWAGGTVVWVASGSPVRAVPWWMVFLVFTILGERLELTRFARRPTAPAIAAALVLVGGLVTSLINWRGGAHVVGVGMTLAGTWLLWADTARATVRRGGLATYAGAALITAYAWLAVAGVIVMLRGLLNPWYDATLHAFFIGFVIGS
;
A
#
# COMPACT_ATOMS: atom_id res chain seq x y z
N MET A 1 -16.82 17.55 -33.74
CA MET A 1 -15.36 17.38 -33.52
C MET A 1 -15.01 17.01 -32.06
N ALA A 2 -15.63 17.62 -31.04
CA ALA A 2 -15.41 17.30 -29.62
C ALA A 2 -15.75 15.85 -29.20
N THR A 3 -16.70 15.20 -29.87
CA THR A 3 -17.12 13.81 -29.58
C THR A 3 -16.09 12.75 -30.03
N ARG A 4 -15.33 13.00 -31.11
CA ARG A 4 -14.24 12.11 -31.55
C ARG A 4 -13.04 12.17 -30.61
N HIS A 5 -12.65 13.36 -30.14
CA HIS A 5 -11.56 13.51 -29.15
C HIS A 5 -11.89 12.82 -27.82
N ARG A 6 -13.13 12.93 -27.32
CA ARG A 6 -13.58 12.23 -26.10
C ARG A 6 -13.67 10.70 -26.26
N ARG A 7 -13.79 10.19 -27.48
CA ARG A 7 -13.84 8.74 -27.76
C ARG A 7 -12.43 8.16 -27.90
N ALA A 8 -11.52 8.88 -28.57
CA ALA A 8 -10.12 8.52 -28.66
C ALA A 8 -9.44 8.50 -27.28
N GLY A 9 -9.68 9.52 -26.44
CA GLY A 9 -9.16 9.55 -25.06
C GLY A 9 -9.59 8.33 -24.24
N ARG A 10 -10.87 7.95 -24.31
CA ARG A 10 -11.39 6.77 -23.61
C ARG A 10 -10.75 5.45 -24.06
N VAL A 11 -10.49 5.28 -25.36
CA VAL A 11 -9.82 4.07 -25.85
C VAL A 11 -8.40 3.98 -25.32
N THR A 12 -7.65 5.09 -25.35
CA THR A 12 -6.29 5.15 -24.78
C THR A 12 -6.30 4.86 -23.28
N ASP A 13 -7.25 5.40 -22.52
CA ASP A 13 -7.41 5.12 -21.09
C ASP A 13 -7.70 3.65 -20.80
N HIS A 14 -8.48 2.97 -21.65
CA HIS A 14 -8.71 1.54 -21.52
C HIS A 14 -7.45 0.72 -21.78
N LEU A 15 -6.68 1.06 -22.83
CA LEU A 15 -5.44 0.36 -23.15
C LEU A 15 -4.39 0.54 -22.05
N LEU A 16 -4.21 1.76 -21.53
CA LEU A 16 -3.26 2.05 -20.45
C LEU A 16 -3.61 1.27 -19.17
N ALA A 17 -4.89 1.18 -18.83
CA ALA A 17 -5.34 0.40 -17.69
C ALA A 17 -5.11 -1.11 -17.85
N ILE A 18 -5.36 -1.67 -19.04
CA ILE A 18 -5.10 -3.09 -19.32
C ILE A 18 -3.60 -3.36 -19.21
N ALA A 19 -2.77 -2.48 -19.78
CA ALA A 19 -1.32 -2.58 -19.67
C ALA A 19 -0.84 -2.49 -18.21
N ALA A 20 -1.38 -1.55 -17.43
CA ALA A 20 -1.07 -1.41 -16.01
C ALA A 20 -1.48 -2.66 -15.20
N ALA A 21 -2.68 -3.21 -15.45
CA ALA A 21 -3.13 -4.43 -14.81
C ALA A 21 -2.23 -5.63 -15.16
N GLY A 22 -1.88 -5.79 -16.45
CA GLY A 22 -0.94 -6.82 -16.88
C GLY A 22 0.44 -6.68 -16.23
N GLY A 23 0.96 -5.44 -16.13
CA GLY A 23 2.22 -5.16 -15.45
C GLY A 23 2.17 -5.43 -13.95
N ALA A 24 1.04 -5.13 -13.28
CA ALA A 24 0.85 -5.46 -11.87
C ALA A 24 0.86 -6.99 -11.64
N VAL A 25 0.20 -7.76 -12.50
CA VAL A 25 0.24 -9.23 -12.45
C VAL A 25 1.66 -9.74 -12.68
N GLY A 26 2.39 -9.19 -13.66
CA GLY A 26 3.79 -9.54 -13.88
C GLY A 26 4.69 -9.26 -12.67
N ALA A 27 4.53 -8.10 -12.04
CA ALA A 27 5.25 -7.73 -10.82
C ALA A 27 4.94 -8.69 -9.66
N LEU A 28 3.67 -9.10 -9.51
CA LEU A 28 3.26 -10.09 -8.51
C LEU A 28 3.94 -11.45 -8.75
N LEU A 29 3.93 -11.96 -9.98
CA LEU A 29 4.53 -13.26 -10.30
C LEU A 29 6.03 -13.29 -10.02
N VAL A 30 6.76 -12.26 -10.46
CA VAL A 30 8.20 -12.13 -10.21
C VAL A 30 8.50 -11.99 -8.72
N ALA A 31 7.64 -11.28 -7.98
CA ALA A 31 7.80 -11.17 -6.55
C ALA A 31 7.55 -12.49 -5.81
N VAL A 32 6.54 -13.28 -6.24
CA VAL A 32 6.29 -14.62 -5.69
C VAL A 32 7.49 -15.51 -5.94
N GLU A 33 8.05 -15.52 -7.15
CA GLU A 33 9.28 -16.25 -7.47
C GLU A 33 10.45 -15.82 -6.58
N ALA A 34 10.72 -14.52 -6.46
CA ALA A 34 11.77 -14.00 -5.57
C ALA A 34 11.55 -14.35 -4.08
N GLY A 35 10.29 -14.51 -3.66
CA GLY A 35 9.95 -15.00 -2.33
C GLY A 35 10.24 -16.49 -2.15
N LEU A 36 9.91 -17.32 -3.16
CA LEU A 36 10.19 -18.76 -3.17
C LEU A 36 11.70 -19.05 -3.18
N ASP A 37 12.47 -18.25 -3.92
CA ASP A 37 13.94 -18.31 -3.92
C ASP A 37 14.52 -18.13 -2.51
N ARG A 38 14.00 -17.16 -1.75
CA ARG A 38 14.43 -16.92 -0.35
C ARG A 38 14.09 -18.06 0.59
N LEU A 39 13.06 -18.85 0.27
CA LEU A 39 12.69 -20.07 0.99
C LEU A 39 13.53 -21.28 0.56
N GLY A 40 14.43 -21.14 -0.41
CA GLY A 40 15.23 -22.24 -0.96
C GLY A 40 14.46 -23.16 -1.91
N ILE A 41 13.28 -22.74 -2.39
CA ILE A 41 12.37 -23.52 -3.26
C ILE A 41 12.49 -23.05 -4.73
N GLY A 42 13.42 -22.15 -5.02
CA GLY A 42 13.62 -21.54 -6.34
C GLY A 42 14.00 -22.53 -7.46
N LEU A 43 13.47 -22.30 -8.67
CA LEU A 43 13.78 -23.07 -9.89
C LEU A 43 15.07 -22.60 -10.60
N ALA A 44 15.62 -21.44 -10.21
CA ALA A 44 16.79 -20.81 -10.83
C ALA A 44 17.91 -20.55 -9.79
N PRO A 45 19.19 -20.49 -10.22
CA PRO A 45 20.30 -20.15 -9.32
C PRO A 45 20.08 -18.77 -8.69
N ALA A 46 20.49 -18.62 -7.42
CA ALA A 46 20.28 -17.49 -6.52
C ALA A 46 20.88 -16.13 -6.95
N ASN A 47 20.59 -15.66 -8.17
CA ASN A 47 20.96 -14.36 -8.70
C ASN A 47 19.80 -13.34 -8.67
N SER A 48 18.70 -13.64 -7.96
CA SER A 48 17.60 -12.70 -7.71
C SER A 48 17.97 -11.55 -6.73
N GLY A 49 19.21 -11.54 -6.21
CA GLY A 49 19.70 -10.57 -5.22
C GLY A 49 19.76 -9.10 -5.66
N GLY A 50 19.52 -8.79 -6.94
CA GLY A 50 19.52 -7.41 -7.47
C GLY A 50 18.16 -6.73 -7.51
N VAL A 51 17.05 -7.49 -7.53
CA VAL A 51 15.71 -6.89 -7.68
C VAL A 51 15.19 -6.45 -6.30
N PRO A 52 14.85 -5.17 -6.11
CA PRO A 52 14.32 -4.68 -4.84
C PRO A 52 12.88 -5.17 -4.65
N HIS A 53 12.71 -6.43 -4.23
CA HIS A 53 11.43 -7.14 -4.07
C HIS A 53 10.35 -6.29 -3.39
N GLY A 54 10.68 -5.65 -2.26
CA GLY A 54 9.73 -4.78 -1.55
C GLY A 54 9.26 -3.58 -2.37
N ALA A 55 10.14 -2.95 -3.16
CA ALA A 55 9.78 -1.83 -4.03
C ALA A 55 8.91 -2.28 -5.21
N VAL A 56 9.20 -3.47 -5.78
CA VAL A 56 8.40 -4.07 -6.85
C VAL A 56 7.01 -4.46 -6.34
N MET A 57 6.91 -5.05 -5.14
CA MET A 57 5.62 -5.41 -4.54
C MET A 57 4.79 -4.18 -4.17
N VAL A 58 5.36 -3.26 -3.40
CA VAL A 58 4.58 -2.11 -2.91
C VAL A 58 4.30 -1.13 -4.03
N GLY A 59 5.30 -0.73 -4.80
CA GLY A 59 5.10 0.24 -5.88
C GLY A 59 4.50 -0.41 -7.13
N GLY A 60 5.07 -1.53 -7.58
CA GLY A 60 4.70 -2.16 -8.84
C GLY A 60 3.39 -2.93 -8.85
N PHE A 61 3.05 -3.59 -7.74
CA PHE A 61 1.80 -4.33 -7.62
C PHE A 61 0.74 -3.50 -6.88
N VAL A 62 0.91 -3.28 -5.57
CA VAL A 62 -0.14 -2.66 -4.75
C VAL A 62 -0.39 -1.20 -5.15
N GLY A 63 0.66 -0.41 -5.35
CA GLY A 63 0.60 0.98 -5.79
C GLY A 63 -0.10 1.12 -7.14
N THR A 64 0.18 0.20 -8.08
CA THR A 64 -0.52 0.13 -9.37
C THR A 64 -2.00 -0.17 -9.20
N LEU A 65 -2.38 -1.13 -8.36
CA LEU A 65 -3.79 -1.48 -8.12
C LEU A 65 -4.57 -0.33 -7.50
N VAL A 66 -4.02 0.28 -6.44
CA VAL A 66 -4.61 1.45 -5.79
C VAL A 66 -4.75 2.58 -6.82
N ALA A 67 -3.69 2.91 -7.55
CA ALA A 67 -3.74 3.96 -8.56
C ALA A 67 -4.73 3.66 -9.68
N LEU A 68 -4.89 2.39 -10.08
CA LEU A 68 -5.83 1.98 -11.12
C LEU A 68 -7.28 2.17 -10.67
N GLU A 69 -7.61 1.74 -9.46
CA GLU A 69 -8.94 1.94 -8.87
C GLU A 69 -9.27 3.44 -8.78
N ARG A 70 -8.33 4.25 -8.28
CA ARG A 70 -8.52 5.70 -8.13
C ARG A 70 -8.57 6.43 -9.47
N ALA A 71 -7.79 5.99 -10.46
CA ALA A 71 -7.86 6.53 -11.81
C ALA A 71 -9.23 6.25 -12.46
N ARG A 72 -9.81 5.07 -12.21
CA ARG A 72 -11.14 4.71 -12.70
C ARG A 72 -12.28 5.48 -12.03
N ALA A 73 -12.08 5.93 -10.80
CA ALA A 73 -12.99 6.83 -10.10
C ALA A 73 -12.80 8.31 -10.48
N SER A 74 -11.79 8.64 -11.30
CA SER A 74 -11.47 10.02 -11.70
C SER A 74 -12.00 10.35 -13.09
N ASP A 75 -12.51 11.57 -13.27
CA ASP A 75 -12.82 12.13 -14.58
C ASP A 75 -11.59 12.75 -15.29
N GLN A 76 -10.42 12.74 -14.64
CA GLN A 76 -9.20 13.33 -15.20
C GLN A 76 -8.51 12.38 -16.18
N PRO A 77 -8.28 12.77 -17.44
CA PRO A 77 -7.71 11.90 -18.47
C PRO A 77 -6.25 11.50 -18.17
N LEU A 78 -5.53 12.29 -17.37
CA LEU A 78 -4.16 11.99 -16.98
C LEU A 78 -4.07 11.00 -15.80
N ALA A 79 -5.18 10.69 -15.14
CA ALA A 79 -5.16 9.79 -13.99
C ALA A 79 -4.69 8.37 -14.37
N SER A 80 -5.00 7.92 -15.60
CA SER A 80 -4.56 6.63 -16.15
C SER A 80 -3.03 6.51 -16.29
N LEU A 81 -2.30 7.62 -16.35
CA LEU A 81 -0.83 7.61 -16.43
C LEU A 81 -0.17 7.18 -15.12
N VAL A 82 -0.84 7.41 -13.99
CA VAL A 82 -0.32 7.05 -12.67
C VAL A 82 -0.12 5.54 -12.50
N PRO A 83 -1.15 4.67 -12.66
CA PRO A 83 -0.96 3.23 -12.57
C PRO A 83 -0.05 2.69 -13.68
N PHE A 84 -0.07 3.30 -14.88
CA PHE A 84 0.85 2.91 -15.95
C PHE A 84 2.31 3.17 -15.59
N ALA A 85 2.64 4.36 -15.06
CA ALA A 85 3.98 4.69 -14.60
C ALA A 85 4.44 3.75 -13.47
N SER A 86 3.53 3.40 -12.56
CA SER A 86 3.79 2.46 -11.45
C SER A 86 4.17 1.06 -11.97
N ALA A 87 3.37 0.53 -12.91
CA ALA A 87 3.61 -0.77 -13.54
C ALA A 87 4.89 -0.78 -14.39
N ALA A 88 5.09 0.27 -15.21
CA ALA A 88 6.28 0.41 -16.05
C ALA A 88 7.54 0.55 -15.19
N GLY A 89 7.48 1.31 -14.10
CA GLY A 89 8.58 1.46 -13.16
C GLY A 89 9.02 0.12 -12.57
N ALA A 90 8.07 -0.73 -12.18
CA ALA A 90 8.34 -2.08 -11.73
C ALA A 90 8.97 -2.96 -12.82
N ALA A 91 8.46 -2.90 -14.06
CA ALA A 91 9.03 -3.63 -15.18
C ALA A 91 10.50 -3.23 -15.42
N PHE A 92 10.83 -1.94 -15.40
CA PHE A 92 12.21 -1.48 -15.54
C PHE A 92 13.11 -1.94 -14.38
N LEU A 93 12.60 -1.96 -13.14
CA LEU A 93 13.35 -2.52 -12.00
C LEU A 93 13.67 -4.00 -12.19
N ILE A 94 12.71 -4.78 -12.68
CA ILE A 94 12.86 -6.22 -12.95
C ILE A 94 13.85 -6.46 -14.10
N LEU A 95 13.77 -5.66 -15.16
CA LEU A 95 14.64 -5.76 -16.33
C LEU A 95 16.07 -5.26 -16.09
N GLY A 96 16.41 -4.78 -14.89
CA GLY A 96 17.75 -4.32 -14.54
C GLY A 96 18.04 -2.85 -14.92
N TRP A 97 17.02 -2.02 -15.05
CA TRP A 97 17.11 -0.59 -15.39
C TRP A 97 16.72 0.28 -14.18
N PRO A 98 17.51 0.28 -13.10
CA PRO A 98 17.09 0.80 -11.81
C PRO A 98 16.78 2.30 -11.81
N ALA A 99 17.54 3.12 -12.56
CA ALA A 99 17.33 4.57 -12.61
C ALA A 99 15.98 4.93 -13.26
N ALA A 100 15.65 4.31 -14.40
CA ALA A 100 14.37 4.51 -15.07
C ALA A 100 13.21 4.00 -14.21
N GLY A 101 13.38 2.82 -13.60
CA GLY A 101 12.40 2.23 -12.70
C GLY A 101 12.11 3.11 -11.48
N GLN A 102 13.15 3.58 -10.79
CA GLN A 102 13.03 4.48 -9.64
C GLN A 102 12.35 5.81 -10.01
N LEU A 103 12.74 6.42 -11.12
CA LEU A 103 12.12 7.67 -11.59
C LEU A 103 10.62 7.49 -11.83
N LEU A 104 10.23 6.42 -12.53
CA LEU A 104 8.83 6.12 -12.78
C LEU A 104 8.04 5.83 -11.50
N GLN A 105 8.65 5.15 -10.51
CA GLN A 105 8.01 4.95 -9.21
C GLN A 105 7.82 6.27 -8.44
N VAL A 106 8.78 7.20 -8.50
CA VAL A 106 8.62 8.54 -7.91
C VAL A 106 7.49 9.30 -8.59
N LEU A 107 7.43 9.27 -9.93
CA LEU A 107 6.37 9.93 -10.70
C LEU A 107 4.99 9.33 -10.41
N ALA A 108 4.90 8.00 -10.31
CA ALA A 108 3.65 7.32 -9.93
C ALA A 108 3.20 7.69 -8.52
N ALA A 109 4.12 7.68 -7.54
CA ALA A 109 3.78 8.04 -6.17
C ALA A 109 3.37 9.50 -6.02
N ALA A 110 4.07 10.42 -6.69
CA ALA A 110 3.68 11.83 -6.74
C ALA A 110 2.32 12.01 -7.44
N GLY A 111 2.08 11.30 -8.55
CA GLY A 111 0.82 11.33 -9.27
C GLY A 111 -0.36 10.86 -8.42
N LEU A 112 -0.21 9.75 -7.69
CA LEU A 112 -1.24 9.26 -6.78
C LEU A 112 -1.50 10.24 -5.63
N ALA A 113 -0.44 10.82 -5.04
CA ALA A 113 -0.56 11.82 -4.00
C ALA A 113 -1.35 13.05 -4.46
N LEU A 114 -1.04 13.58 -5.66
CA LEU A 114 -1.76 14.70 -6.26
C LEU A 114 -3.22 14.37 -6.57
N LEU A 115 -3.48 13.17 -7.09
CA LEU A 115 -4.83 12.71 -7.39
C LEU A 115 -5.68 12.61 -6.11
N MET A 116 -5.15 11.98 -5.05
CA MET A 116 -5.85 11.85 -3.77
C MET A 116 -5.98 13.17 -3.02
N TRP A 117 -4.99 14.04 -3.09
CA TRP A 117 -5.11 15.40 -2.59
C TRP A 117 -6.24 16.16 -3.27
N SER A 118 -6.37 16.02 -4.60
CA SER A 118 -7.44 16.65 -5.37
C SER A 118 -8.82 16.15 -4.96
N PHE A 119 -8.98 14.83 -4.76
CA PHE A 119 -10.22 14.25 -4.27
C PHE A 119 -10.57 14.78 -2.88
N TRP A 120 -9.60 14.81 -1.96
CA TRP A 120 -9.82 15.32 -0.60
C TRP A 120 -10.21 16.80 -0.58
N ARG A 121 -9.59 17.63 -1.44
CA ARG A 121 -9.94 19.05 -1.58
C ARG A 121 -11.37 19.27 -2.07
N LEU A 122 -11.88 18.38 -2.91
CA LEU A 122 -13.26 18.45 -3.41
C LEU A 122 -14.27 17.95 -2.36
N GLN A 123 -13.91 16.93 -1.59
CA GLN A 123 -14.77 16.33 -0.57
C GLN A 123 -13.97 16.11 0.73
N PRO A 124 -13.85 17.14 1.59
CA PRO A 124 -13.02 17.07 2.78
C PRO A 124 -13.67 16.18 3.85
N GLN A 125 -13.42 14.88 3.75
CA GLN A 125 -13.86 13.86 4.68
C GLN A 125 -12.65 13.09 5.26
N LEU A 126 -12.75 12.68 6.54
CA LEU A 126 -11.68 11.96 7.23
C LEU A 126 -11.21 10.69 6.50
N PRO A 127 -12.09 9.81 5.97
CA PRO A 127 -11.68 8.64 5.20
C PRO A 127 -10.73 9.00 4.04
N LEU A 128 -11.10 10.02 3.29
CA LEU A 128 -10.36 10.48 2.12
C LEU A 128 -9.07 11.22 2.51
N ALA A 129 -9.07 11.92 3.65
CA ALA A 129 -7.87 12.52 4.24
C ALA A 129 -6.82 11.46 4.56
N LEU A 130 -7.24 10.31 5.12
CA LEU A 130 -6.33 9.19 5.42
C LEU A 130 -5.78 8.56 4.14
N VAL A 131 -6.62 8.29 3.14
CA VAL A 131 -6.13 7.75 1.85
C VAL A 131 -5.15 8.73 1.17
N ALA A 132 -5.45 10.03 1.20
CA ALA A 132 -4.54 11.06 0.67
C ALA A 132 -3.22 11.14 1.45
N ALA A 133 -3.28 11.09 2.78
CA ALA A 133 -2.09 10.99 3.63
C ALA A 133 -1.28 9.73 3.30
N GLY A 134 -1.95 8.61 3.05
CA GLY A 134 -1.32 7.36 2.62
C GLY A 134 -0.53 7.54 1.33
N ALA A 135 -1.15 8.13 0.30
CA ALA A 135 -0.48 8.38 -0.97
C ALA A 135 0.74 9.34 -0.82
N ILE A 136 0.64 10.35 0.04
CA ILE A 136 1.77 11.24 0.37
C ILE A 136 2.89 10.46 1.09
N VAL A 137 2.52 9.59 2.03
CA VAL A 137 3.47 8.72 2.74
C VAL A 137 4.15 7.76 1.76
N TRP A 138 3.44 7.22 0.77
CA TRP A 138 4.05 6.40 -0.27
C TRP A 138 5.08 7.19 -1.09
N ALA A 139 4.75 8.42 -1.50
CA ALA A 139 5.69 9.31 -2.19
C ALA A 139 6.94 9.58 -1.34
N GLY A 140 6.75 9.91 -0.05
CA GLY A 140 7.85 10.09 0.89
C GLY A 140 8.72 8.83 1.04
N GLY A 141 8.11 7.66 1.17
CA GLY A 141 8.82 6.37 1.25
C GLY A 141 9.62 6.07 -0.02
N THR A 142 9.05 6.33 -1.19
CA THR A 142 9.74 6.15 -2.48
C THR A 142 10.93 7.11 -2.61
N VAL A 143 10.79 8.37 -2.17
CA VAL A 143 11.92 9.32 -2.13
C VAL A 143 12.99 8.85 -1.14
N VAL A 144 12.61 8.40 0.07
CA VAL A 144 13.55 7.86 1.06
C VAL A 144 14.31 6.66 0.50
N TRP A 145 13.63 5.76 -0.21
CA TRP A 145 14.27 4.62 -0.87
C TRP A 145 15.30 5.07 -1.90
N VAL A 146 14.90 5.93 -2.85
CA VAL A 146 15.78 6.41 -3.92
C VAL A 146 16.98 7.18 -3.36
N ALA A 147 16.74 8.10 -2.42
CA ALA A 147 17.79 8.91 -1.83
C ALA A 147 18.77 8.12 -0.95
N SER A 148 18.31 7.04 -0.31
CA SER A 148 19.15 6.22 0.57
C SER A 148 19.78 5.00 -0.11
N GLY A 149 19.33 4.64 -1.32
CA GLY A 149 19.71 3.40 -2.01
C GLY A 149 19.23 2.12 -1.29
N SER A 150 18.52 2.22 -0.17
CA SER A 150 18.15 1.08 0.67
C SER A 150 16.63 0.94 0.78
N PRO A 151 16.04 -0.13 0.19
CA PRO A 151 14.61 -0.41 0.34
C PRO A 151 14.18 -0.55 1.82
N VAL A 152 15.06 -1.07 2.67
CA VAL A 152 14.78 -1.30 4.10
C VAL A 152 14.40 -0.02 4.82
N ARG A 153 14.99 1.12 4.45
CA ARG A 153 14.67 2.42 5.07
C ARG A 153 13.27 2.91 4.72
N ALA A 154 12.73 2.50 3.58
CA ALA A 154 11.40 2.87 3.10
C ALA A 154 10.29 1.93 3.60
N VAL A 155 10.62 0.75 4.13
CA VAL A 155 9.63 -0.22 4.62
C VAL A 155 8.62 0.38 5.61
N PRO A 156 9.00 1.15 6.66
CA PRO A 156 8.01 1.77 7.55
C PRO A 156 7.02 2.67 6.81
N TRP A 157 7.49 3.42 5.81
CA TRP A 157 6.66 4.32 5.00
C TRP A 157 5.68 3.52 4.15
N TRP A 158 6.14 2.47 3.49
CA TRP A 158 5.28 1.59 2.71
C TRP A 158 4.22 0.88 3.56
N MET A 159 4.58 0.45 4.78
CA MET A 159 3.61 -0.11 5.72
C MET A 159 2.55 0.93 6.12
N VAL A 160 2.96 2.14 6.50
CA VAL A 160 2.03 3.20 6.90
C VAL A 160 1.13 3.64 5.74
N PHE A 161 1.65 3.72 4.51
CA PHE A 161 0.85 3.96 3.30
C PHE A 161 -0.32 2.99 3.19
N LEU A 162 -0.06 1.69 3.33
CA LEU A 162 -1.08 0.66 3.19
C LEU A 162 -2.06 0.67 4.36
N VAL A 163 -1.57 0.88 5.58
CA VAL A 163 -2.45 1.06 6.75
C VAL A 163 -3.39 2.25 6.53
N PHE A 164 -2.89 3.39 6.07
CA PHE A 164 -3.71 4.59 5.83
C PHE A 164 -4.74 4.40 4.72
N THR A 165 -4.34 3.72 3.65
CA THR A 165 -5.24 3.41 2.52
C THR A 165 -6.39 2.50 2.98
N ILE A 166 -6.05 1.37 3.60
CA ILE A 166 -7.04 0.39 4.08
C ILE A 166 -7.90 0.99 5.20
N LEU A 167 -7.28 1.65 6.19
CA LEU A 167 -8.00 2.28 7.30
C LEU A 167 -8.96 3.38 6.80
N GLY A 168 -8.52 4.20 5.84
CA GLY A 168 -9.36 5.20 5.20
C GLY A 168 -10.59 4.59 4.54
N GLU A 169 -10.41 3.57 3.71
CA GLU A 169 -11.53 2.86 3.07
C GLU A 169 -12.47 2.21 4.08
N ARG A 170 -11.93 1.57 5.12
CA ARG A 170 -12.77 0.94 6.16
C ARG A 170 -13.53 1.99 6.98
N LEU A 171 -12.93 3.15 7.23
CA LEU A 171 -13.63 4.30 7.84
C LEU A 171 -14.76 4.82 6.96
N GLU A 172 -14.60 4.79 5.64
CA GLU A 172 -15.69 5.14 4.72
C GLU A 172 -16.86 4.16 4.82
N LEU A 173 -16.60 2.86 4.90
CA LEU A 173 -17.65 1.83 5.04
C LEU A 173 -18.33 1.87 6.41
N THR A 174 -17.58 2.17 7.46
CA THR A 174 -18.09 2.22 8.84
C THR A 174 -18.74 3.55 9.21
N ARG A 175 -18.70 4.56 8.34
CA ARG A 175 -19.28 5.89 8.60
C ARG A 175 -20.74 5.83 9.03
N PHE A 176 -21.50 4.88 8.49
CA PHE A 176 -22.91 4.69 8.80
C PHE A 176 -23.14 3.97 10.14
N ALA A 177 -22.13 3.27 10.67
CA ALA A 177 -22.19 2.61 11.96
C ALA A 177 -21.92 3.56 13.15
N ARG A 178 -21.61 4.84 12.90
CA ARG A 178 -21.41 5.91 13.90
C ARG A 178 -20.45 5.55 15.04
N ARG A 179 -19.36 4.83 14.73
CA ARG A 179 -18.32 4.48 15.70
C ARG A 179 -17.37 5.66 15.96
N PRO A 180 -16.78 5.77 17.16
CA PRO A 180 -15.87 6.86 17.47
C PRO A 180 -14.59 6.74 16.62
N THR A 181 -14.26 7.81 15.91
CA THR A 181 -13.10 7.91 15.01
C THR A 181 -11.85 8.41 15.71
N ALA A 182 -11.97 8.98 16.91
CA ALA A 182 -10.85 9.51 17.69
C ALA A 182 -9.70 8.50 17.89
N PRO A 183 -9.94 7.20 18.21
CA PRO A 183 -8.83 6.26 18.34
C PRO A 183 -8.14 5.94 17.00
N ALA A 184 -8.88 5.94 15.88
CA ALA A 184 -8.28 5.78 14.55
C ALA A 184 -7.40 6.98 14.19
N ILE A 185 -7.83 8.20 14.52
CA ILE A 185 -7.03 9.42 14.34
C ILE A 185 -5.77 9.34 15.23
N ALA A 186 -5.91 8.94 16.49
CA ALA A 186 -4.78 8.77 17.40
C ALA A 186 -3.76 7.75 16.85
N ALA A 187 -4.24 6.59 16.37
CA ALA A 187 -3.38 5.60 15.72
C ALA A 187 -2.67 6.18 14.49
N ALA A 188 -3.37 6.94 13.65
CA ALA A 188 -2.78 7.60 12.49
C ALA A 188 -1.70 8.63 12.88
N LEU A 189 -1.95 9.44 13.92
CA LEU A 189 -0.96 10.39 14.43
C LEU A 189 0.28 9.70 15.00
N VAL A 190 0.11 8.58 15.71
CA VAL A 190 1.25 7.76 16.19
C VAL A 190 2.05 7.20 15.02
N LEU A 191 1.39 6.74 13.95
CA LEU A 191 2.07 6.27 12.74
C LEU A 191 2.88 7.39 12.07
N VAL A 192 2.30 8.60 11.91
CA VAL A 192 3.02 9.77 11.39
C VAL A 192 4.21 10.13 12.29
N GLY A 193 4.00 10.17 13.61
CA GLY A 193 5.06 10.43 14.58
C GLY A 193 6.20 9.41 14.48
N GLY A 194 5.88 8.14 14.25
CA GLY A 194 6.86 7.08 14.02
C GLY A 194 7.65 7.27 12.72
N LEU A 195 7.01 7.71 11.63
CA LEU A 195 7.71 8.03 10.38
C LEU A 195 8.65 9.23 10.54
N VAL A 196 8.18 10.31 11.18
CA VAL A 196 9.01 11.50 11.44
C VAL A 196 10.20 11.12 12.32
N THR A 197 9.97 10.33 13.37
CA THR A 197 11.05 9.80 14.23
C THR A 197 12.01 8.93 13.42
N SER A 198 11.52 8.16 12.46
CA SER A 198 12.34 7.28 11.61
C SER A 198 13.31 8.04 10.69
N LEU A 199 13.08 9.33 10.43
CA LEU A 199 14.00 10.18 9.68
C LEU A 199 15.29 10.48 10.45
N ILE A 200 15.18 10.61 11.78
CA ILE A 200 16.30 10.95 12.68
C ILE A 200 16.89 9.68 13.29
N ASN A 201 16.02 8.84 13.86
CA ASN A 201 16.36 7.57 14.47
C ASN A 201 15.47 6.48 13.89
N TRP A 202 15.95 5.85 12.82
CA TRP A 202 15.21 4.81 12.10
C TRP A 202 14.77 3.65 13.01
N ARG A 203 15.61 3.22 13.95
CA ARG A 203 15.28 2.13 14.89
C ARG A 203 14.16 2.54 15.83
N GLY A 204 14.29 3.69 16.49
CA GLY A 204 13.28 4.20 17.42
C GLY A 204 11.95 4.47 16.72
N GLY A 205 11.99 5.06 15.52
CA GLY A 205 10.80 5.32 14.73
C GLY A 205 10.07 4.04 14.31
N ALA A 206 10.79 2.95 13.99
CA ALA A 206 10.18 1.66 13.70
C ALA A 206 9.33 1.15 14.88
N HIS A 207 9.83 1.23 16.12
CA HIS A 207 9.07 0.83 17.31
C HIS A 207 7.77 1.64 17.45
N VAL A 208 7.83 2.96 17.22
CA VAL A 208 6.65 3.84 17.28
C VAL A 208 5.64 3.50 16.18
N VAL A 209 6.11 3.17 14.96
CA VAL A 209 5.23 2.66 13.89
C VAL A 209 4.53 1.37 14.33
N GLY A 210 5.24 0.46 15.01
CA GLY A 210 4.64 -0.75 15.59
C GLY A 210 3.52 -0.48 16.60
N VAL A 211 3.69 0.54 17.46
CA VAL A 211 2.63 1.00 18.38
C VAL A 211 1.42 1.47 17.57
N GLY A 212 1.63 2.33 16.58
CA GLY A 212 0.57 2.84 15.72
C GLY A 212 -0.18 1.74 14.97
N MET A 213 0.52 0.72 14.48
CA MET A 213 -0.07 -0.44 13.80
C MET A 213 -0.91 -1.27 14.76
N THR A 214 -0.43 -1.48 15.98
CA THR A 214 -1.18 -2.21 17.03
C THR A 214 -2.47 -1.47 17.36
N LEU A 215 -2.41 -0.13 17.52
CA LEU A 215 -3.58 0.70 17.76
C LEU A 215 -4.56 0.68 16.58
N ALA A 216 -4.07 0.74 15.35
CA ALA A 216 -4.92 0.67 14.16
C ALA A 216 -5.60 -0.71 14.02
N GLY A 217 -4.85 -1.80 14.19
CA GLY A 217 -5.38 -3.17 14.12
C GLY A 217 -6.40 -3.46 15.23
N THR A 218 -6.14 -3.02 16.46
CA THR A 218 -7.09 -3.17 17.57
C THR A 218 -8.35 -2.34 17.36
N TRP A 219 -8.23 -1.11 16.84
CA TRP A 219 -9.39 -0.29 16.50
C TRP A 219 -10.20 -0.92 15.35
N LEU A 220 -9.56 -1.39 14.28
CA LEU A 220 -10.24 -2.07 13.16
C LEU A 220 -10.98 -3.32 13.65
N LEU A 221 -10.34 -4.14 14.48
CA LEU A 221 -10.99 -5.29 15.09
C LEU A 221 -12.24 -4.86 15.83
N TRP A 222 -12.23 -3.78 16.60
CA TRP A 222 -13.35 -3.37 17.47
C TRP A 222 -14.46 -2.56 16.75
N ALA A 223 -14.09 -1.58 15.94
CA ALA A 223 -14.99 -0.61 15.34
C ALA A 223 -15.49 -0.99 13.94
N ASP A 224 -14.75 -1.83 13.21
CA ASP A 224 -15.13 -2.16 11.85
C ASP A 224 -16.41 -3.02 11.76
N THR A 225 -17.13 -2.90 10.64
CA THR A 225 -18.36 -3.67 10.40
C THR A 225 -18.12 -5.15 10.11
N ALA A 226 -16.87 -5.60 9.91
CA ALA A 226 -16.54 -7.01 9.63
C ALA A 226 -17.21 -7.99 10.62
N ARG A 227 -17.28 -7.67 11.91
CA ARG A 227 -17.98 -8.50 12.91
C ARG A 227 -19.47 -8.68 12.64
N ALA A 228 -20.12 -7.64 12.12
CA ALA A 228 -21.51 -7.72 11.70
C ALA A 228 -21.64 -8.48 10.37
N THR A 229 -20.69 -8.28 9.45
CA THR A 229 -20.64 -8.97 8.15
C THR A 229 -20.53 -10.49 8.29
N VAL A 230 -19.73 -10.98 9.25
CA VAL A 230 -19.62 -12.42 9.57
C VAL A 230 -20.97 -13.06 9.91
N ARG A 231 -21.91 -12.30 10.47
CA ARG A 231 -23.21 -12.82 10.90
C ARG A 231 -24.26 -12.85 9.79
N ARG A 232 -23.94 -12.37 8.57
CA ARG A 232 -24.91 -12.23 7.46
C ARG A 232 -25.13 -13.51 6.64
N GLY A 233 -24.33 -14.56 6.83
CA GLY A 233 -24.43 -15.82 6.08
C GLY A 233 -23.79 -15.77 4.68
N GLY A 234 -23.57 -16.94 4.06
CA GLY A 234 -23.04 -17.08 2.69
C GLY A 234 -21.66 -16.44 2.47
N LEU A 235 -21.45 -15.86 1.28
CA LEU A 235 -20.19 -15.21 0.88
C LEU A 235 -19.77 -14.06 1.82
N ALA A 236 -20.73 -13.35 2.40
CA ALA A 236 -20.45 -12.28 3.36
C ALA A 236 -19.76 -12.80 4.63
N THR A 237 -20.06 -14.04 5.04
CA THR A 237 -19.40 -14.65 6.21
C THR A 237 -17.92 -14.88 5.96
N TYR A 238 -17.58 -15.40 4.78
CA TYR A 238 -16.20 -15.60 4.38
C TYR A 238 -15.44 -14.27 4.31
N ALA A 239 -16.00 -13.25 3.65
CA ALA A 239 -15.38 -11.93 3.56
C ALA A 239 -15.18 -11.27 4.94
N GLY A 240 -16.17 -11.37 5.83
CA GLY A 240 -16.05 -10.87 7.19
C GLY A 240 -14.97 -11.59 8.00
N ALA A 241 -14.85 -12.92 7.85
CA ALA A 241 -13.85 -13.71 8.56
C ALA A 241 -12.43 -13.41 8.06
N ALA A 242 -12.27 -13.23 6.74
CA ALA A 242 -11.01 -12.80 6.13
C ALA A 242 -10.57 -11.44 6.69
N LEU A 243 -11.47 -10.44 6.74
CA LEU A 243 -11.19 -9.11 7.30
C LEU A 243 -10.78 -9.16 8.77
N ILE A 244 -11.50 -9.91 9.61
CA ILE A 244 -11.14 -10.06 11.03
C ILE A 244 -9.75 -10.67 11.17
N THR A 245 -9.43 -11.68 10.36
CA THR A 245 -8.12 -12.33 10.34
C THR A 245 -7.03 -11.35 9.91
N ALA A 246 -7.29 -10.53 8.88
CA ALA A 246 -6.38 -9.49 8.43
C ALA A 246 -6.08 -8.46 9.52
N TYR A 247 -7.10 -7.99 10.24
CA TYR A 247 -6.92 -7.03 11.33
C TYR A 247 -6.14 -7.62 12.51
N ALA A 248 -6.33 -8.92 12.80
CA ALA A 248 -5.54 -9.63 13.79
C ALA A 248 -4.06 -9.70 13.38
N TRP A 249 -3.77 -9.98 12.10
CA TRP A 249 -2.40 -9.98 11.57
C TRP A 249 -1.74 -8.60 11.63
N LEU A 250 -2.49 -7.52 11.38
CA LEU A 250 -1.98 -6.15 11.58
C LEU A 250 -1.56 -5.91 13.03
N ALA A 251 -2.38 -6.33 14.00
CA ALA A 251 -2.07 -6.19 15.41
C ALA A 251 -0.83 -7.03 15.81
N VAL A 252 -0.74 -8.27 15.33
CA VAL A 252 0.42 -9.15 15.57
C VAL A 252 1.70 -8.54 14.99
N ALA A 253 1.68 -8.11 13.72
CA ALA A 253 2.81 -7.44 13.09
C ALA A 253 3.20 -6.17 13.86
N GLY A 254 2.21 -5.37 14.28
CA GLY A 254 2.42 -4.19 15.10
C GLY A 254 3.11 -4.50 16.43
N VAL A 255 2.68 -5.53 17.15
CA VAL A 255 3.29 -5.95 18.43
C VAL A 255 4.73 -6.41 18.24
N ILE A 256 5.01 -7.18 17.18
CA ILE A 256 6.38 -7.64 16.89
C ILE A 256 7.29 -6.43 16.60
N VAL A 257 6.86 -5.50 15.73
CA VAL A 257 7.62 -4.29 15.41
C VAL A 257 7.78 -3.39 16.63
N MET A 258 6.74 -3.24 17.46
CA MET A 258 6.77 -2.45 18.68
C MET A 258 7.82 -2.98 19.67
N LEU A 259 7.93 -4.29 19.83
CA LEU A 259 8.83 -4.90 20.82
C LEU A 259 10.24 -5.14 20.29
N ARG A 260 10.40 -5.41 19.00
CA ARG A 260 11.66 -5.90 18.41
C ARG A 260 12.22 -4.98 17.31
N GLY A 261 11.46 -3.98 16.87
CA GLY A 261 11.81 -3.14 15.72
C GLY A 261 11.70 -3.91 14.41
N LEU A 262 12.19 -3.35 13.30
CA LEU A 262 12.15 -4.00 11.98
C LEU A 262 13.42 -4.80 11.64
N LEU A 263 14.58 -4.53 12.25
CA LEU A 263 15.80 -5.34 12.02
C LEU A 263 15.93 -6.44 13.08
N ASN A 264 15.01 -7.39 13.04
CA ASN A 264 14.98 -8.51 13.98
C ASN A 264 15.01 -9.86 13.22
N PRO A 265 15.32 -10.99 13.88
CA PRO A 265 15.36 -12.31 13.23
C PRO A 265 14.03 -12.76 12.61
N TRP A 266 12.92 -12.16 13.04
CA TRP A 266 11.56 -12.35 12.55
C TRP A 266 11.17 -11.30 11.50
N TYR A 267 12.14 -10.62 10.88
CA TYR A 267 11.87 -9.59 9.87
C TYR A 267 10.97 -10.13 8.77
N ASP A 268 11.32 -11.28 8.19
CA ASP A 268 10.52 -11.89 7.14
C ASP A 268 9.13 -12.26 7.67
N ALA A 269 9.03 -12.91 8.83
CA ALA A 269 7.74 -13.24 9.43
C ALA A 269 6.86 -12.00 9.69
N THR A 270 7.46 -10.88 10.09
CA THR A 270 6.78 -9.60 10.32
C THR A 270 6.25 -9.03 9.00
N LEU A 271 7.06 -9.05 7.94
CA LEU A 271 6.65 -8.61 6.62
C LEU A 271 5.56 -9.51 6.03
N HIS A 272 5.63 -10.83 6.24
CA HIS A 272 4.61 -11.75 5.76
C HIS A 272 3.29 -11.58 6.54
N ALA A 273 3.36 -11.44 7.86
CA ALA A 273 2.18 -11.10 8.67
C ALA A 273 1.52 -9.80 8.20
N PHE A 274 2.31 -8.79 7.87
CA PHE A 274 1.79 -7.53 7.37
C PHE A 274 1.28 -7.59 5.92
N PHE A 275 2.13 -7.90 4.96
CA PHE A 275 1.77 -7.83 3.54
C PHE A 275 0.83 -8.96 3.11
N ILE A 276 1.07 -10.20 3.55
CA ILE A 276 0.20 -11.32 3.17
C ILE A 276 -0.99 -11.41 4.12
N GLY A 277 -0.73 -11.39 5.43
CA GLY A 277 -1.78 -11.55 6.43
C GLY A 277 -2.78 -10.40 6.44
N PHE A 278 -2.30 -9.16 6.50
CA PHE A 278 -3.16 -7.98 6.58
C PHE A 278 -3.55 -7.43 5.20
N VAL A 279 -2.59 -7.09 4.32
CA VAL A 279 -2.89 -6.35 3.08
C VAL A 279 -3.66 -7.19 2.05
N ILE A 280 -3.27 -8.45 1.83
CA ILE A 280 -4.00 -9.33 0.90
C ILE A 280 -5.33 -9.83 1.51
N GLY A 281 -5.39 -9.92 2.84
CA GLY A 281 -6.59 -10.37 3.56
C GLY A 281 -7.70 -9.31 3.70
N SER A 282 -7.43 -8.04 3.39
CA SER A 282 -8.34 -6.89 3.55
C SER A 282 -9.02 -6.46 2.25
#